data_AF-A0A9E5FSC9-F1
#
_entry.id   AF-A0A9E5FSC9-F1
#
_cell.length_a   1.000
_cell.length_b   1.000
_cell.length_c   1.000
_cell.angle_alpha   90.00
_cell.angle_beta   90.00
_cell.angle_gamma   90.00
#
_symmetry.space_group_name_H-M   'P 1'
#
loop_
_entity.id
_entity.type
_entity.pdbx_description
1 polymer ?
#
loop_
_entity_poly.entity_id
_entity_poly.type
_entity_poly.pdbx_seq_one_letter_code
_entity_poly.pdbx_strand_id
1 'polypeptide(L)'
;MPIDRSDYRNIPLDFPIEQIDSALAGSQSKLNLVEEDGKFYALGTSPSEVAEAHEICEDLAQQMVPYCVRKMAELHLSHEEMLEKLLEGIFQKNWVSPQQAR
;
A
#
# COMPACT_ATOMS: atom_id res chain seq x y z
N MET A 1 -16.72 4.33 -7.83
CA MET A 1 -16.71 3.88 -9.24
C MET A 1 -15.82 2.65 -9.31
N PRO A 2 -16.13 1.62 -10.11
CA PRO A 2 -15.22 0.49 -10.28
C PRO A 2 -13.93 1.01 -10.94
N ILE A 3 -12.80 0.76 -10.30
CA ILE A 3 -11.48 1.11 -10.81
C ILE A 3 -11.20 0.18 -12.00
N ASP A 4 -10.96 0.75 -13.18
CA ASP A 4 -10.58 -0.03 -14.36
C ASP A 4 -9.17 -0.58 -14.17
N ARG A 5 -9.05 -1.90 -13.93
CA ARG A 5 -7.76 -2.56 -13.68
C ARG A 5 -6.85 -2.62 -14.92
N SER A 6 -7.36 -2.28 -16.11
CA SER A 6 -6.60 -2.29 -17.37
C SER A 6 -5.40 -1.33 -17.37
N ASP A 7 -5.48 -0.28 -16.56
CA ASP A 7 -4.45 0.74 -16.43
C ASP A 7 -3.32 0.34 -15.45
N TYR A 8 -3.50 -0.73 -14.65
CA TYR A 8 -2.56 -1.16 -13.59
C TYR A 8 -1.91 -2.53 -13.88
N ARG A 9 -1.39 -2.73 -15.09
CA ARG A 9 -0.98 -4.08 -15.57
C ARG A 9 0.14 -4.75 -14.77
N ASN A 10 1.00 -3.96 -14.12
CA ASN A 10 2.12 -4.46 -13.32
C ASN A 10 1.79 -4.56 -11.82
N ILE A 11 0.55 -4.26 -11.44
CA ILE A 11 0.12 -4.23 -10.05
C ILE A 11 -0.70 -5.50 -9.77
N PRO A 12 -0.41 -6.23 -8.68
CA PRO A 12 -1.21 -7.37 -8.26
C PRO A 12 -2.69 -7.01 -8.14
N LEU A 13 -3.57 -7.95 -8.50
CA LEU A 13 -5.03 -7.74 -8.47
C LEU A 13 -5.58 -7.48 -7.07
N ASP A 14 -4.88 -7.97 -6.05
CA ASP A 14 -5.16 -7.83 -4.63
C ASP A 14 -4.49 -6.60 -4.00
N PHE A 15 -3.59 -5.91 -4.71
CA PHE A 15 -3.01 -4.68 -4.19
C PHE A 15 -4.09 -3.59 -4.04
N PRO A 16 -4.15 -2.92 -2.88
CA PRO A 16 -5.16 -1.91 -2.61
C PRO A 16 -4.88 -0.64 -3.43
N ILE A 17 -5.93 -0.10 -4.02
CA ILE A 17 -5.89 1.20 -4.69
C ILE A 17 -6.82 2.12 -3.90
N GLU A 18 -6.24 2.95 -3.04
CA GLU A 18 -6.97 3.80 -2.10
C GLU A 18 -6.95 5.26 -2.56
N GLN A 19 -8.13 5.88 -2.59
CA GLN A 19 -8.24 7.30 -2.89
C GLN A 19 -7.80 8.13 -1.68
N ILE A 20 -6.90 9.08 -1.91
CA ILE A 20 -6.51 10.05 -0.88
C ILE A 20 -7.54 11.17 -0.86
N ASP A 21 -8.37 11.17 0.18
CA ASP A 21 -9.31 12.26 0.44
C ASP A 21 -8.53 13.55 0.70
N SER A 22 -8.76 14.55 -0.15
CA SER A 22 -8.14 15.86 -0.01
C SER A 22 -9.19 16.96 -0.19
N ALA A 23 -9.30 17.81 0.82
CA ALA A 23 -10.21 18.95 0.82
C ALA A 23 -9.42 20.23 0.54
N LEU A 24 -9.74 20.93 -0.54
CA LEU A 24 -9.25 22.28 -0.79
C LEU A 24 -10.20 23.33 -0.17
N ALA A 25 -9.63 24.32 0.51
CA ALA A 25 -10.40 25.45 1.02
C ALA A 25 -11.07 26.25 -0.13
N GLY A 26 -12.33 26.65 0.08
CA GLY A 26 -13.11 27.46 -0.87
C GLY A 26 -14.62 27.32 -0.65
N SER A 27 -15.42 28.19 -1.28
CA SER A 27 -16.89 28.14 -1.19
C SER A 27 -17.54 27.12 -2.15
N GLN A 28 -16.77 26.57 -3.08
CA GLN A 28 -17.19 25.56 -4.06
C GLN A 28 -16.45 24.26 -3.80
N SER A 29 -17.14 23.12 -3.93
CA SER A 29 -16.50 21.80 -3.89
C SER A 29 -15.55 21.66 -5.07
N LYS A 30 -14.25 21.51 -4.79
CA LYS A 30 -13.21 21.28 -5.78
C LYS A 30 -12.84 19.80 -5.74
N LEU A 31 -12.88 19.14 -6.89
CA LEU A 31 -12.36 17.78 -7.03
C LEU A 31 -10.86 17.88 -7.31
N ASN A 32 -10.06 17.16 -6.51
CA ASN A 32 -8.64 17.01 -6.78
C ASN A 32 -8.43 15.76 -7.62
N LEU A 33 -7.92 15.96 -8.83
CA LEU A 33 -7.67 14.90 -9.79
C LEU A 33 -6.23 14.99 -10.30
N VAL A 34 -5.65 13.84 -10.61
CA VAL A 34 -4.37 13.68 -11.29
C VAL A 34 -4.64 13.34 -12.76
N GLU A 35 -4.05 14.08 -13.69
CA GLU A 35 -4.09 13.74 -15.11
C GLU A 35 -2.91 12.81 -15.45
N GLU A 36 -3.19 11.66 -16.04
CA GLU A 36 -2.17 10.73 -16.55
C GLU A 36 -2.68 10.07 -17.84
N ASP A 37 -1.88 10.12 -18.91
CA ASP A 37 -2.23 9.62 -20.24
C ASP A 37 -3.59 10.10 -20.78
N GLY A 38 -3.95 11.35 -20.50
CA GLY A 38 -5.21 11.96 -20.91
C GLY A 38 -6.45 11.46 -20.17
N LYS A 39 -6.26 10.69 -19.08
CA LYS A 39 -7.29 10.25 -18.14
C LYS A 39 -7.12 11.00 -16.81
N PHE A 40 -8.23 11.20 -16.10
CA PHE A 40 -8.23 11.84 -14.78
C PHE A 40 -8.52 10.80 -13.71
N TYR A 41 -7.62 10.69 -12.74
CA TYR A 41 -7.69 9.79 -11.59
C TYR A 41 -7.91 10.61 -10.32
N ALA A 42 -8.50 9.99 -9.30
CA ALA A 42 -8.43 10.58 -7.96
C ALA A 42 -6.99 10.50 -7.44
N LEU A 43 -6.60 11.41 -6.57
CA LEU A 43 -5.29 11.38 -5.91
C LEU A 43 -5.04 10.03 -5.23
N GLY A 44 -3.82 9.51 -5.38
CA GLY A 44 -3.42 8.19 -4.88
C GLY A 44 -3.90 7.01 -5.73
N THR A 45 -4.55 7.27 -6.87
CA THR A 45 -5.08 6.21 -7.75
C THR A 45 -4.58 6.29 -9.18
N SER A 46 -3.71 7.23 -9.54
CA SER A 46 -3.10 7.19 -10.86
C SER A 46 -2.24 5.92 -11.02
N PRO A 47 -2.11 5.37 -12.23
CA PRO A 47 -1.28 4.18 -12.45
C PRO A 47 0.16 4.36 -11.98
N SER A 48 0.75 5.54 -12.21
CA SER A 48 2.10 5.86 -11.72
C SER A 48 2.17 5.96 -10.20
N GLU A 49 1.20 6.61 -9.54
CA GLU A 49 1.14 6.69 -8.07
C GLU A 49 1.03 5.29 -7.43
N VAL A 50 0.19 4.43 -7.99
CA VAL A 50 0.00 3.06 -7.50
C VAL A 50 1.25 2.21 -7.75
N ALA A 51 1.93 2.40 -8.88
CA ALA A 51 3.17 1.70 -9.20
C ALA A 51 4.31 2.09 -8.25
N GLU A 52 4.45 3.39 -7.95
CA GLU A 52 5.43 3.89 -6.98
C GLU A 52 5.14 3.31 -5.57
N ALA A 53 3.88 3.34 -5.14
CA ALA A 53 3.48 2.76 -3.86
C ALA A 53 3.78 1.24 -3.79
N HIS A 54 3.49 0.52 -4.87
CA HIS A 54 3.80 -0.91 -4.97
C HIS A 54 5.31 -1.17 -4.89
N GLU A 55 6.13 -0.41 -5.62
CA GLU A 55 7.59 -0.54 -5.60
C GLU A 55 8.17 -0.29 -4.20
N ILE A 56 7.68 0.74 -3.49
CA ILE A 56 8.07 1.00 -2.10
C ILE A 56 7.70 -0.17 -1.19
N CYS A 57 6.49 -0.72 -1.33
CA CYS A 57 6.05 -1.88 -0.55
C CYS A 57 6.91 -3.12 -0.84
N GLU A 58 7.26 -3.35 -2.10
CA GLU A 58 8.10 -4.47 -2.51
C GLU A 58 9.53 -4.35 -1.94
N ASP A 59 10.16 -3.17 -2.02
CA ASP A 59 11.47 -2.92 -1.43
C ASP A 59 11.46 -3.14 0.09
N LEU A 60 10.47 -2.59 0.80
CA LEU A 60 10.31 -2.81 2.24
C LEU A 60 10.16 -4.30 2.58
N ALA A 61 9.35 -5.03 1.82
CA ALA A 61 9.18 -6.47 2.01
C ALA A 61 10.50 -7.22 1.82
N GLN A 62 11.25 -6.90 0.76
CA GLN A 62 12.56 -7.51 0.48
C GLN A 62 13.57 -7.23 1.60
N GLN A 63 13.58 -6.02 2.18
CA GLN A 63 14.43 -5.69 3.32
C GLN A 63 14.03 -6.43 4.60
N MET A 64 12.74 -6.74 4.77
CA MET A 64 12.23 -7.45 5.94
C MET A 64 12.49 -8.96 5.91
N VAL A 65 12.55 -9.58 4.72
CA VAL A 65 12.77 -11.04 4.59
C VAL A 65 14.02 -11.53 5.33
N PRO A 66 15.22 -10.93 5.16
CA PRO A 66 16.42 -11.36 5.90
C PRO A 66 16.27 -11.25 7.42
N TYR A 67 15.59 -10.21 7.90
CA TYR A 67 15.30 -10.04 9.33
C TYR A 67 14.42 -11.17 9.85
N CYS A 68 13.35 -11.51 9.12
CA CYS A 68 12.41 -12.55 9.47
C CYS A 68 13.08 -13.93 9.51
N VAL A 69 13.84 -14.26 8.46
CA VAL A 69 14.59 -15.53 8.36
C VAL A 69 15.57 -15.69 9.53
N ARG A 70 16.34 -14.65 9.84
CA ARG A 70 17.27 -14.67 10.98
C ARG A 70 16.52 -14.90 12.30
N LYS A 71 15.44 -14.15 12.53
CA LYS A 71 14.68 -14.21 13.78
C LYS A 71 13.96 -15.54 13.96
N MET A 72 13.47 -16.14 12.88
CA MET A 72 12.92 -17.50 12.90
C MET A 72 13.96 -18.52 13.34
N ALA A 73 15.18 -18.44 12.81
CA ALA A 73 16.26 -19.36 13.18
C ALA A 73 16.70 -19.18 14.65
N GLU A 74 16.82 -17.93 15.12
CA GLU A 74 17.19 -17.63 16.51
C GLU A 74 16.15 -18.15 17.52
N LEU A 75 14.87 -17.95 17.23
CA LEU A 75 13.77 -18.25 18.15
C LEU A 75 13.07 -19.58 17.86
N HIS A 76 13.53 -20.33 16.85
CA HIS A 76 12.95 -21.60 16.40
C HIS A 76 11.44 -21.48 16.08
N LEU A 77 11.04 -20.34 15.49
CA LEU A 77 9.65 -20.05 15.15
C LEU A 77 9.28 -20.67 13.80
N SER A 78 8.02 -21.09 13.68
CA SER A 78 7.40 -21.37 12.39
C SER A 78 7.18 -20.10 11.57
N HIS A 79 6.89 -20.25 10.27
CA HIS A 79 6.55 -19.10 9.42
C HIS A 79 5.33 -18.34 9.94
N GLU A 80 4.29 -19.06 10.39
CA GLU A 80 3.05 -18.45 10.90
C GLU A 80 3.30 -17.61 12.16
N GLU A 81 4.02 -18.17 13.14
CA GLU A 81 4.37 -17.44 14.37
C GLU A 81 5.25 -16.22 14.11
N MET A 82 6.12 -16.27 13.10
CA MET A 82 6.88 -15.10 12.70
C MET A 82 5.95 -14.04 12.12
N LEU A 83 5.09 -14.40 11.17
CA LEU A 83 4.16 -13.46 10.52
C LEU A 83 3.26 -12.77 11.53
N GLU A 84 2.73 -13.49 12.52
CA GLU A 84 1.95 -12.90 13.62
C GLU A 84 2.78 -11.86 14.42
N LYS A 85 4.01 -12.20 14.79
CA LYS A 85 4.91 -11.28 15.51
C LYS A 85 5.31 -10.06 14.67
N LEU A 86 5.45 -10.25 13.36
CA LEU A 86 5.75 -9.16 12.44
C LEU A 86 4.58 -8.21 12.35
N LEU A 87 3.37 -8.75 12.16
CA LEU A 87 2.14 -8.00 12.09
C LEU A 87 1.92 -7.20 13.38
N GLU A 88 2.12 -7.82 14.54
CA GLU A 88 2.09 -7.13 15.83
C GLU A 88 3.11 -5.97 15.88
N GLY A 89 4.34 -6.21 15.42
CA GLY A 89 5.38 -5.18 15.37
C GLY A 89 5.07 -4.02 14.42
N ILE A 90 4.43 -4.29 13.27
CA ILE A 90 3.97 -3.29 12.31
C ILE A 90 2.88 -2.43 12.95
N PHE A 91 1.92 -3.04 13.66
CA PHE A 91 0.87 -2.32 14.39
C PHE A 91 1.43 -1.44 15.50
N GLN A 92 2.36 -1.96 16.32
CA GLN A 92 2.98 -1.18 17.41
C GLN A 92 3.75 0.04 16.90
N LYS A 93 4.31 -0.04 15.69
CA LYS A 93 5.03 1.05 15.05
C LYS A 93 4.13 2.02 14.26
N ASN A 94 2.82 1.78 14.22
CA ASN A 94 1.84 2.54 13.44
C ASN A 94 2.22 2.65 11.95
N TRP A 95 2.75 1.58 11.36
CA TRP A 95 3.14 1.55 9.94
C TRP A 95 1.94 1.44 8.98
N VAL A 96 0.82 0.92 9.46
CA VAL A 96 -0.42 0.75 8.70
C VAL A 96 -1.58 1.33 9.48
N SER A 97 -2.55 1.90 8.76
CA SER A 97 -3.82 2.25 9.38
C SER A 97 -4.63 0.98 9.73
N PRO A 98 -5.56 1.03 10.69
CA PRO A 98 -6.42 -0.11 11.00
C PRO A 98 -7.26 -0.62 9.81
N GLN A 99 -7.47 0.22 8.79
CA GLN A 99 -8.20 -0.13 7.57
C GLN A 99 -7.32 -0.89 6.57
N GLN A 100 -6.03 -0.56 6.50
CA GLN A 100 -5.05 -1.22 5.62
C GLN A 100 -4.52 -2.56 6.17
N ALA A 101 -4.82 -2.87 7.43
CA ALA A 101 -4.29 -4.03 8.13
C ALA A 101 -5.30 -5.20 8.27
N ARG A 102 -6.44 -5.11 7.58
CA ARG A 102 -7.49 -6.12 7.51
C ARG A 102 -7.59 -6.69 6.11
#